data_AF-A0A926UP24-F1
#
_entry.id   AF-A0A926UP24-F1
#
_cell.length_a   1.000
_cell.length_b   1.000
_cell.length_c   1.000
_cell.angle_alpha   90.00
_cell.angle_beta   90.00
_cell.angle_gamma   90.00
#
_symmetry.space_group_name_H-M   'P 1'
#
loop_
_entity.id
_entity.type
_entity.pdbx_description
1 polymer ?
#
loop_
_entity_poly.entity_id
_entity_poly.type
_entity_poly.pdbx_seq_one_letter_code
_entity_poly.pdbx_strand_id
1 'polypeptide(L)' 'MLELGWFSFSLFLKGKLLRDPVYFIRQTSIASAIGTLLLVLLAQLPLPLCIPVGISSITTGMMMPFLLKDFRMK' A
#
# COMPACT_ATOMS: atom_id res chain seq x y z
N MET A 1 -11.15 -17.46 -9.11
CA MET A 1 -10.67 -16.18 -8.50
C MET A 1 -9.15 -16.05 -8.49
N LEU A 2 -8.36 -17.13 -8.33
CA LEU A 2 -6.89 -17.09 -8.46
C LEU A 2 -6.41 -16.70 -9.88
N GLU A 3 -7.15 -17.06 -10.92
CA GLU A 3 -6.81 -16.70 -12.31
C GLU A 3 -6.81 -15.19 -12.56
N LEU A 4 -7.71 -14.44 -11.91
CA LEU A 4 -7.74 -12.97 -11.96
C LEU A 4 -6.50 -12.36 -11.30
N GLY A 5 -6.05 -12.96 -10.20
CA GLY A 5 -4.80 -12.58 -9.54
C GLY A 5 -3.58 -12.86 -10.44
N TRP A 6 -3.56 -14.02 -11.10
CA TRP A 6 -2.49 -14.40 -12.03
C TRP A 6 -2.44 -13.49 -13.27
N PHE A 7 -3.59 -13.15 -13.84
CA PHE A 7 -3.68 -12.20 -14.95
C PHE A 7 -3.22 -10.79 -14.54
N SER A 8 -3.62 -10.33 -13.36
CA SER A 8 -3.18 -9.04 -12.81
C SER A 8 -1.67 -9.03 -12.55
N PHE A 9 -1.12 -10.12 -12.01
CA PHE A 9 0.32 -10.26 -11.80
C PHE A 9 1.12 -10.30 -13.12
N SER A 10 0.61 -11.00 -14.14
CA SER A 10 1.22 -11.02 -15.48
C SER A 10 1.18 -9.64 -16.15
N LEU A 11 0.09 -8.88 -15.99
CA LEU A 11 -0.05 -7.50 -16.47
C LEU A 11 0.85 -6.51 -15.70
N PHE A 12 1.04 -6.74 -14.39
CA PHE A 12 1.95 -5.99 -13.55
C PHE A 12 3.41 -6.18 -14.01
N LEU A 13 3.84 -7.43 -14.23
CA LEU A 13 5.16 -7.76 -14.76
C LEU A 13 5.39 -7.19 -16.17
N LYS A 14 4.34 -7.11 -17.00
CA LYS A 14 4.41 -6.50 -18.33
C LYS A 14 4.42 -4.96 -18.30
N GLY A 15 4.30 -4.32 -17.13
CA GLY A 15 4.25 -2.87 -16.99
C GLY A 15 3.00 -2.22 -17.61
N LYS A 16 1.97 -3.01 -17.94
CA LYS A 16 0.74 -2.52 -18.60
C LYS A 16 -0.40 -2.22 -17.62
N LEU A 17 -0.22 -2.59 -16.35
CA LEU A 17 -1.26 -2.45 -15.32
C LEU A 17 -1.30 -1.04 -14.72
N LEU A 18 -0.14 -0.40 -14.56
CA LEU A 18 0.01 0.92 -13.98
C LEU A 18 0.21 1.95 -15.09
N ARG A 19 -0.45 3.10 -14.98
CA ARG A 19 -0.27 4.22 -15.94
C ARG A 19 1.14 4.82 -15.83
N ASP A 20 1.61 5.01 -14.60
CA ASP A 20 2.94 5.52 -14.27
C ASP A 20 3.61 4.67 -13.17
N PRO A 21 4.48 3.70 -13.53
CA PRO A 21 5.08 2.78 -12.56
C PRO A 21 6.02 3.49 -11.57
N VAL A 22 6.73 4.53 -12.01
CA VAL A 22 7.65 5.31 -11.16
C VAL A 22 6.87 6.06 -10.07
N TYR A 23 5.73 6.65 -10.44
CA TYR A 23 4.87 7.37 -9.49
C TYR A 23 4.27 6.41 -8.45
N PHE A 24 3.80 5.24 -8.89
CA PHE A 24 3.28 4.20 -8.01
C PHE A 24 4.32 3.71 -6.98
N ILE A 25 5.55 3.42 -7.42
CA ILE A 25 6.63 2.98 -6.52
C ILE A 25 7.01 4.11 -5.54
N ARG A 26 7.07 5.36 -6.01
CA ARG A 26 7.34 6.52 -5.16
C ARG A 26 6.26 6.71 -4.11
N GLN A 27 4.99 6.62 -4.49
CA GLN A 27 3.88 6.78 -3.55
C GLN A 27 3.79 5.60 -2.57
N THR A 28 4.06 4.37 -3.02
CA THR A 28 4.10 3.17 -2.16
C THR A 28 5.23 3.27 -1.14
N SER A 29 6.43 3.66 -1.57
CA SER A 29 7.58 3.82 -0.68
C SER A 29 7.37 4.93 0.34
N ILE A 30 6.78 6.07 -0.06
CA ILE A 30 6.43 7.15 0.87
C ILE A 30 5.37 6.67 1.89
N ALA A 31 4.30 6.03 1.43
CA ALA A 31 3.26 5.52 2.31
C ALA A 31 3.79 4.45 3.27
N SER A 32 4.61 3.52 2.77
CA SER A 32 5.25 2.47 3.58
C SER A 32 6.20 3.06 4.62
N ALA A 33 7.02 4.04 4.24
CA ALA A 33 7.94 4.74 5.14
C ALA A 33 7.19 5.50 6.23
N ILE A 34 6.11 6.22 5.88
CA ILE A 34 5.27 6.92 6.86
C ILE A 34 4.60 5.92 7.81
N GLY A 35 4.05 4.82 7.28
CA GLY A 35 3.41 3.78 8.08
C GLY A 35 4.37 3.10 9.05
N THR A 36 5.61 2.79 8.62
CA THR A 36 6.63 2.21 9.50
C THR A 36 7.12 3.20 10.55
N LEU A 37 7.37 4.46 10.18
CA LEU A 37 7.74 5.51 11.14
C LEU A 37 6.66 5.71 12.20
N LEU A 38 5.39 5.76 11.78
CA LEU A 38 4.26 5.90 12.69
C LEU A 38 4.15 4.71 13.64
N LEU A 39 4.34 3.48 13.13
CA LEU A 39 4.31 2.26 13.93
C LEU A 39 5.45 2.25 14.96
N VAL A 40 6.68 2.58 14.55
CA VAL A 40 7.85 2.64 15.45
C VAL A 40 7.64 3.69 16.54
N LEU A 41 7.15 4.89 16.19
CA LEU A 41 6.89 5.96 17.15
C LEU A 41 5.82 5.55 18.18
N LEU A 42 4.77 4.86 17.71
CA LEU A 42 3.66 4.45 18.54
C LEU A 42 3.96 3.18 19.36
N ALA A 43 4.95 2.38 18.95
CA ALA A 43 5.50 1.27 19.71
C ALA A 43 6.43 1.70 20.87
N GLN A 44 6.90 2.94 20.88
CA GLN A 44 7.66 3.50 22.02
C GLN A 44 6.77 3.87 23.20
N LEU A 45 5.45 3.98 23.00
CA LEU A 45 4.51 4.16 24.09
C LEU A 45 4.21 2.79 24.73
N PRO A 46 4.03 2.72 26.07
CA PRO A 46 3.64 1.49 26.79
C PRO A 46 2.16 1.11 26.52
N LEU A 47 1.67 1.36 25.30
CA LEU A 47 0.34 1.04 24.85
C LEU A 47 0.30 -0.41 24.35
N PRO A 48 -0.83 -1.13 24.55
CA PRO A 48 -0.99 -2.45 23.97
C PRO A 48 -0.87 -2.35 22.44
N LEU A 49 0.01 -3.19 21.86
CA LEU A 49 0.38 -3.22 20.44
C LEU A 49 -0.82 -3.26 19.47
N CYS A 50 -1.99 -3.67 19.96
CA CYS A 50 -3.25 -3.68 19.21
C CYS A 50 -3.68 -2.28 18.73
N ILE A 51 -3.45 -1.23 19.52
CA ILE A 51 -3.84 0.15 19.16
C ILE A 51 -2.93 0.73 18.07
N PRO A 52 -1.59 0.68 18.20
CA PRO A 52 -0.68 1.08 17.15
C PRO A 52 -0.92 0.37 15.82
N VAL A 53 -1.08 -0.95 15.87
CA VAL A 53 -1.29 -1.78 14.67
C VAL A 53 -2.64 -1.48 14.03
N GLY A 54 -3.69 -1.27 14.83
CA GLY A 54 -5.00 -0.87 14.32
C GLY A 54 -4.95 0.45 13.56
N ILE A 55 -4.34 1.48 14.16
CA ILE A 55 -4.24 2.81 13.55
C ILE A 55 -3.35 2.79 12.31
N SER A 56 -2.19 2.10 12.35
CA SER A 56 -1.30 1.99 11.20
C SER A 56 -1.95 1.21 10.04
N SER A 57 -2.74 0.18 10.34
CA SER A 57 -3.41 -0.62 9.32
C SER A 57 -4.57 0.13 8.68
N ILE A 58 -5.36 0.87 9.46
CA ILE A 58 -6.45 1.71 8.93
C ILE A 58 -5.90 2.84 8.06
N THR A 59 -4.87 3.53 8.53
CA THR A 59 -4.24 4.63 7.77
C THR A 59 -3.62 4.12 6.47
N THR A 60 -2.94 2.97 6.51
CA THR A 60 -2.39 2.32 5.31
C THR A 60 -3.50 1.86 4.36
N GLY A 61 -4.58 1.28 4.90
CA GLY A 61 -5.75 0.86 4.14
C GLY A 61 -6.50 2.02 3.47
N MET A 62 -6.61 3.18 4.12
CA MET A 62 -7.17 4.40 3.52
C MET A 62 -6.27 5.00 2.43
N MET A 63 -4.97 4.76 2.49
CA MET A 63 -4.03 5.18 1.44
C MET A 63 -4.10 4.28 0.19
N MET A 64 -4.54 3.03 0.35
CA MET A 64 -4.69 2.01 -0.71
C MET A 64 -5.58 2.45 -1.90
N PRO A 65 -6.78 3.07 -1.74
CA PRO A 65 -7.57 3.56 -2.87
C PRO A 65 -6.87 4.65 -3.69
N PHE A 66 -5.93 5.39 -3.09
CA PHE A 66 -5.12 6.38 -3.81
C PHE A 66 -4.05 5.71 -4.68
N LEU A 67 -3.47 4.60 -4.21
CA LEU A 67 -2.57 3.74 -4.99
C LEU A 67 -3.30 2.98 -6.11
N LEU A 68 -4.56 2.60 -5.85
CA LEU A 68 -5.40 1.90 -6.84
C LEU A 68 -5.93 2.83 -7.94
N LYS A 69 -5.90 4.16 -7.73
CA LYS A 69 -6.37 5.17 -8.69
C LYS A 69 -5.50 5.24 -9.97
N ASP A 70 -4.24 4.80 -9.89
CA ASP A 70 -3.30 4.75 -11.02
C ASP A 70 -3.35 3.45 -11.83
N PHE A 71 -4.21 2.51 -11.43
CA PHE A 71 -4.48 1.33 -12.26
C PHE A 71 -5.19 1.79 -13.54
N ARG A 72 -4.73 1.30 -14.69
CA ARG A 72 -5.46 1.46 -15.95
C ARG A 72 -6.74 0.62 -15.87
N MET A 73 -7.78 1.18 -15.25
CA MET A 73 -9.15 0.67 -15.38
C MET A 73 -9.58 0.97 -16.81
N LYS A 74 -9.68 -0.08 -17.63
CA LYS A 74 -10.34 -0.03 -18.94
C LYS A 74 -11.80 -0.41 -18.75
#